data_AF-A0A958FXD1-F1
#
_entry.id   AF-A0A958FXD1-F1
#
_cell.length_a   1.000
_cell.length_b   1.000
_cell.length_c   1.000
_cell.angle_alpha   90.00
_cell.angle_beta   90.00
_cell.angle_gamma   90.00
#
_symmetry.space_group_name_H-M   'P 1'
#
loop_
_entity.id
_entity.type
_entity.pdbx_description
1 polymer ?
#
loop_
_entity_poly.entity_id
_entity_poly.type
_entity_poly.pdbx_seq_one_letter_code
_entity_poly.pdbx_strand_id
1 'polypeptide(L)'
;MNVLIKDYATMEDFLKDRQHMAESGGIMVESQVKLENRQKVELALRLVGGQSVKLLGEVVYVSELKNGFQVGLELKGQWREDLDKFDTEKGKIWGKDSESLFHRIQSMTMTEKVHLAVRCGKEERRILMKSAHHQTHIYLLKNPKITTDEVAKMSRSLNITTDMLIDISNNIDWMKQGSIKMAILKNPKTPLSVVKKHIHTLRDQDLYVLARSEHIRENVSRLAKSVLSSKGKRID
;
A
#
# COMPACT_ATOMS: atom_id res chain seq x y z
N MET A 1 1.22 8.38 -40.76
CA MET A 1 1.27 7.78 -39.41
C MET A 1 -0.10 7.20 -39.15
N ASN A 2 -0.19 5.91 -38.84
CA ASN A 2 -1.51 5.29 -38.59
C ASN A 2 -2.07 5.83 -37.27
N VAL A 3 -3.38 6.10 -37.25
CA VAL A 3 -4.08 6.56 -36.05
C VAL A 3 -4.90 5.40 -35.52
N LEU A 4 -4.57 4.95 -34.32
CA LEU A 4 -5.35 3.96 -33.58
C LEU A 4 -6.31 4.68 -32.66
N ILE A 5 -7.51 4.12 -32.50
CA ILE A 5 -8.57 4.72 -31.69
C ILE A 5 -8.94 3.71 -30.62
N LYS A 6 -8.97 4.15 -29.36
CA LYS A 6 -9.55 3.40 -28.26
C LYS A 6 -10.67 4.23 -27.65
N ASP A 7 -11.89 3.79 -27.90
CA ASP A 7 -13.10 4.39 -27.37
C ASP A 7 -13.43 3.81 -26.00
N TYR A 8 -13.75 4.67 -25.06
CA TYR A 8 -14.12 4.33 -23.69
C TYR A 8 -15.60 4.66 -23.48
N ALA A 9 -16.39 3.62 -23.26
CA ALA A 9 -17.81 3.74 -22.93
C ALA A 9 -18.02 4.43 -21.58
N THR A 10 -17.11 4.17 -20.63
CA THR A 10 -17.17 4.72 -19.28
C THR A 10 -15.83 5.33 -18.88
N MET A 11 -15.89 6.24 -17.90
CA MET A 11 -14.71 6.81 -17.26
C MET A 11 -13.90 5.76 -16.50
N GLU A 12 -14.56 4.77 -15.90
CA GLU A 12 -13.89 3.73 -15.13
C GLU A 12 -12.93 2.91 -16.01
N ASP A 13 -13.35 2.59 -17.23
CA ASP A 13 -12.53 1.84 -18.19
C ASP A 13 -11.30 2.64 -18.61
N PHE A 14 -11.46 3.95 -18.83
CA PHE A 14 -10.35 4.85 -19.14
C PHE A 14 -9.31 4.89 -18.02
N LEU A 15 -9.75 4.95 -16.77
CA LEU A 15 -8.84 5.09 -15.62
C LEU A 15 -8.06 3.81 -15.33
N LYS A 16 -8.64 2.65 -15.59
CA LYS A 16 -7.93 1.36 -15.52
C LYS A 16 -6.75 1.35 -16.48
N ASP A 17 -6.99 1.75 -17.73
CA ASP A 17 -5.93 1.84 -18.73
C ASP A 17 -4.94 2.96 -18.42
N ARG A 18 -5.40 4.10 -17.88
CA ARG A 18 -4.50 5.16 -17.41
C ARG A 18 -3.55 4.67 -16.33
N GLN A 19 -4.05 3.95 -15.33
CA GLN A 19 -3.21 3.37 -14.30
C GLN A 19 -2.20 2.38 -14.92
N HIS A 20 -2.66 1.51 -15.81
CA HIS A 20 -1.77 0.59 -16.52
C HIS A 20 -0.67 1.34 -17.30
N MET A 21 -1.02 2.38 -18.06
CA MET A 21 -0.06 3.24 -18.76
C MET A 21 0.96 3.86 -17.80
N ALA A 22 0.51 4.33 -16.63
CA ALA A 22 1.38 4.91 -15.62
C ALA A 22 2.38 3.90 -15.04
N GLU A 23 2.00 2.63 -14.93
CA GLU A 23 2.81 1.53 -14.39
C GLU A 23 3.74 0.91 -15.44
N SER A 24 3.27 0.71 -16.67
CA SER A 24 3.98 -0.03 -17.72
C SER A 24 4.62 0.87 -18.79
N GLY A 25 4.20 2.13 -18.90
CA GLY A 25 4.57 3.01 -20.01
C GLY A 25 3.91 2.65 -21.34
N GLY A 26 2.92 1.76 -21.35
CA GLY A 26 2.30 1.25 -22.56
C GLY A 26 0.82 0.91 -22.41
N ILE A 27 0.19 0.52 -23.53
CA ILE A 27 -1.24 0.17 -23.58
C ILE A 27 -1.51 -0.87 -24.67
N MET A 28 -2.49 -1.73 -24.40
CA MET A 28 -3.05 -2.67 -25.39
C MET A 28 -4.26 -2.06 -26.09
N VAL A 29 -4.27 -2.11 -27.41
CA VAL A 29 -5.35 -1.59 -28.26
C VAL A 29 -5.70 -2.59 -29.37
N GLU A 30 -6.91 -2.51 -29.91
CA GLU A 30 -7.29 -3.30 -31.09
C GLU A 30 -7.16 -2.46 -32.36
N SER A 31 -6.83 -3.12 -33.47
CA SER A 31 -6.70 -2.50 -34.79
C SER A 31 -7.34 -3.38 -35.86
N GLN A 32 -7.99 -2.77 -36.84
CA GLN A 32 -8.49 -3.47 -38.03
C GLN A 32 -7.41 -3.65 -39.10
N VAL A 33 -6.30 -2.93 -38.98
CA VAL A 33 -5.17 -2.97 -39.91
C VAL A 33 -3.98 -3.60 -39.23
N LYS A 34 -3.28 -4.49 -39.93
CA LYS A 34 -2.02 -5.06 -39.46
C LYS A 34 -0.96 -3.97 -39.36
N LEU A 35 -0.26 -3.94 -38.23
CA LEU A 35 0.87 -3.04 -38.00
C LEU A 35 2.17 -3.84 -37.89
N GLU A 36 3.28 -3.14 -38.09
CA GLU A 36 4.62 -3.70 -37.96
C GLU A 36 5.24 -3.34 -36.62
N ASN A 37 6.12 -4.21 -36.12
CA ASN A 37 6.89 -3.91 -34.92
C ASN A 37 7.77 -2.66 -35.15
N ARG A 38 7.92 -1.81 -34.14
CA ARG A 38 8.57 -0.49 -34.18
C ARG A 38 7.88 0.56 -35.05
N GLN A 39 6.71 0.26 -35.60
CA GLN A 39 5.95 1.25 -36.34
C GLN A 39 5.46 2.35 -35.39
N LYS A 40 5.73 3.61 -35.75
CA LYS A 40 5.23 4.78 -35.02
C LYS A 40 3.77 5.02 -35.38
N VAL A 41 2.96 5.25 -34.36
CA VAL A 41 1.51 5.48 -34.47
C VAL A 41 1.06 6.65 -33.59
N GLU A 42 -0.07 7.23 -33.95
CA GLU A 42 -0.83 8.11 -33.06
C GLU A 42 -1.93 7.28 -32.39
N LEU A 43 -2.09 7.41 -31.09
CA LEU A 43 -3.18 6.81 -30.34
C LEU A 43 -4.16 7.90 -29.91
N ALA A 44 -5.39 7.85 -30.42
CA ALA A 44 -6.49 8.68 -29.97
C ALA A 44 -7.30 7.93 -28.91
N LEU A 45 -7.23 8.38 -27.66
CA LEU A 45 -8.12 7.93 -26.59
C LEU A 45 -9.36 8.81 -26.61
N ARG A 46 -10.55 8.20 -26.65
CA ARG A 46 -11.82 8.93 -26.78
C ARG A 46 -12.82 8.51 -25.72
N LEU A 47 -13.50 9.47 -25.12
CA LEU A 47 -14.54 9.23 -24.12
C LEU A 47 -15.91 9.54 -24.70
N VAL A 48 -16.92 8.78 -24.26
CA VAL A 48 -18.32 9.12 -24.48
C VAL A 48 -18.58 10.52 -23.94
N GLY A 49 -19.00 11.44 -24.83
CA GLY A 49 -19.06 12.88 -24.57
C GLY A 49 -18.14 13.74 -25.45
N GLY A 50 -17.43 13.11 -26.41
CA GLY A 50 -16.71 13.81 -27.49
C GLY A 50 -15.33 14.33 -27.10
N GLN A 51 -14.82 13.93 -25.94
CA GLN A 51 -13.49 14.30 -25.50
C GLN A 51 -12.45 13.32 -26.03
N SER A 52 -11.27 13.83 -26.39
CA SER A 52 -10.18 13.00 -26.86
C SER A 52 -8.82 13.56 -26.53
N VAL A 53 -7.86 12.68 -26.29
CA VAL A 53 -6.43 13.00 -26.20
C VAL A 53 -5.66 12.15 -27.20
N LYS A 54 -4.62 12.73 -27.80
CA LYS A 54 -3.75 12.06 -28.75
C LYS A 54 -2.39 11.85 -28.13
N LEU A 55 -1.91 10.62 -28.18
CA LEU A 55 -0.62 10.20 -27.65
C LEU A 55 0.23 9.62 -28.77
N LEU A 56 1.55 9.73 -28.66
CA LEU A 56 2.47 9.06 -29.57
C LEU A 56 2.84 7.68 -29.01
N GLY A 57 2.84 6.67 -29.89
CA GLY A 57 3.20 5.32 -29.51
C GLY A 57 4.08 4.64 -30.56
N GLU A 58 4.81 3.63 -30.11
CA GLU A 58 5.56 2.71 -30.96
C GLU A 58 5.02 1.30 -30.72
N VAL A 59 4.74 0.58 -31.82
CA VAL A 59 4.25 -0.79 -31.74
C VAL A 59 5.35 -1.70 -31.21
N VAL A 60 5.08 -2.41 -30.11
CA VAL A 60 6.02 -3.38 -29.50
C VAL A 60 5.52 -4.81 -29.55
N TYR A 61 4.23 -5.00 -29.83
CA TYR A 61 3.59 -6.29 -29.91
C TYR A 61 2.41 -6.25 -30.89
N VAL A 62 2.27 -7.29 -31.72
CA VAL A 62 1.13 -7.48 -32.61
C VAL A 62 0.74 -8.95 -32.60
N SER A 63 -0.54 -9.23 -32.39
CA SER A 63 -1.12 -10.56 -32.45
C SER A 63 -2.42 -10.53 -33.25
N GLU A 64 -2.72 -11.61 -33.96
CA GLU A 64 -3.93 -11.74 -34.75
C GLU A 64 -5.11 -12.15 -33.86
N LEU A 65 -6.25 -11.48 -34.05
CA LEU A 65 -7.54 -11.80 -33.44
C LEU A 65 -8.49 -12.33 -34.52
N LYS A 66 -9.60 -12.92 -34.10
CA LYS A 66 -10.65 -13.37 -35.04
C LYS A 66 -11.12 -12.25 -35.98
N ASN A 67 -11.20 -11.02 -35.47
CA ASN A 67 -11.74 -9.86 -36.18
C ASN A 67 -10.78 -8.64 -36.10
N GLY A 68 -9.50 -8.86 -36.41
CA GLY A 68 -8.49 -7.79 -36.45
C GLY A 68 -7.20 -8.19 -35.77
N PHE A 69 -6.55 -7.22 -35.12
CA PHE A 69 -5.25 -7.39 -34.47
C PHE A 69 -5.28 -6.78 -33.08
N GLN A 70 -4.67 -7.47 -32.12
CA GLN A 70 -4.31 -6.90 -30.84
C GLN A 70 -2.90 -6.31 -30.94
N VAL A 71 -2.75 -5.07 -30.50
CA VAL A 71 -1.52 -4.29 -30.64
C VAL A 71 -1.10 -3.76 -29.29
N GLY A 72 0.13 -4.05 -28.86
CA GLY A 72 0.75 -3.42 -27.71
C GLY A 72 1.58 -2.22 -28.15
N LEU A 73 1.36 -1.09 -27.48
CA LEU A 73 2.08 0.16 -27.74
C LEU A 73 2.94 0.51 -26.53
N GLU A 74 4.18 0.92 -26.79
CA GLU A 74 4.99 1.69 -25.84
C GLU A 74 4.79 3.18 -26.13
N LEU A 75 4.38 3.95 -25.13
CA LEU A 75 4.10 5.37 -25.28
C LEU A 75 5.40 6.18 -25.33
N LYS A 76 5.45 7.15 -26.26
CA LYS A 76 6.63 7.97 -26.54
C LYS A 76 6.31 9.45 -26.32
N GLY A 77 7.36 10.25 -26.13
CA GLY A 77 7.24 11.69 -25.93
C GLY A 77 6.65 12.07 -24.56
N GLN A 78 6.01 13.23 -24.50
CA GLN A 78 5.45 13.83 -23.28
C GLN A 78 4.04 13.32 -22.95
N TRP A 79 3.76 12.04 -23.24
CA TRP A 79 2.43 11.46 -23.11
C TRP A 79 1.82 11.60 -21.69
N ARG A 80 2.66 11.66 -20.65
CA ARG A 80 2.22 11.95 -19.28
C ARG A 80 1.67 13.37 -19.15
N GLU A 81 2.38 14.36 -19.67
CA GLU A 81 1.94 15.76 -19.65
C GLU A 81 0.70 15.97 -20.51
N ASP A 82 0.60 15.29 -21.65
CA ASP A 82 -0.57 15.36 -22.53
C ASP A 82 -1.83 14.75 -21.87
N LEU A 83 -1.67 13.65 -21.13
CA LEU A 83 -2.72 13.09 -20.29
C LEU A 83 -3.09 14.01 -19.11
N ASP A 84 -2.10 14.61 -18.45
CA ASP A 84 -2.34 15.49 -17.31
C ASP A 84 -3.04 16.80 -17.74
N LYS A 85 -2.72 17.35 -18.92
CA LYS A 85 -3.43 18.50 -19.52
C LYS A 85 -4.87 18.13 -19.88
N PHE A 86 -5.06 16.94 -20.45
CA PHE A 86 -6.39 16.40 -20.75
C PHE A 86 -7.27 16.30 -19.50
N ASP A 87 -6.68 15.97 -18.34
CA ASP A 87 -7.39 15.99 -17.05
C ASP A 87 -7.68 17.41 -16.53
N THR A 88 -6.85 18.41 -16.88
CA THR A 88 -6.86 19.75 -16.25
C THR A 88 -7.68 20.79 -17.03
N GLU A 89 -7.66 20.78 -18.37
CA GLU A 89 -8.24 21.83 -19.22
C GLU A 89 -9.78 21.96 -19.15
N LYS A 90 -10.50 21.05 -18.49
CA LYS A 90 -11.97 21.09 -18.39
C LYS A 90 -12.53 21.18 -16.96
N GLY A 91 -11.85 21.86 -16.04
CA GLY A 91 -12.51 22.51 -14.89
C GLY A 91 -13.40 21.61 -14.01
N LYS A 92 -13.17 20.30 -14.05
CA LYS A 92 -13.47 19.34 -13.01
C LYS A 92 -12.19 18.53 -12.96
N ILE A 93 -11.51 18.53 -11.84
CA ILE A 93 -10.65 17.42 -11.46
C ILE A 93 -11.61 16.23 -11.50
N TRP A 94 -11.56 15.39 -12.54
CA TRP A 94 -12.56 14.34 -12.75
C TRP A 94 -12.43 13.33 -11.61
N GLY A 95 -13.23 13.58 -10.57
CA GLY A 95 -13.48 12.73 -9.42
C GLY A 95 -12.28 12.50 -8.51
N LYS A 96 -12.39 13.02 -7.28
CA LYS A 96 -11.78 12.44 -6.06
C LYS A 96 -12.13 10.94 -5.85
N ASP A 97 -12.89 10.33 -6.78
CA ASP A 97 -13.45 8.98 -6.77
C ASP A 97 -13.01 8.13 -7.97
N SER A 98 -12.17 8.67 -8.85
CA SER A 98 -11.66 7.99 -10.05
C SER A 98 -10.16 7.69 -9.96
N GLU A 99 -9.50 8.35 -9.02
CA GLU A 99 -8.17 8.07 -8.55
C GLU A 99 -8.16 6.73 -7.79
N SER A 100 -7.24 5.80 -8.11
CA SER A 100 -7.11 4.57 -7.32
C SER A 100 -6.97 4.96 -5.85
N LEU A 101 -7.64 4.23 -4.95
CA LEU A 101 -7.65 4.57 -3.51
C LEU A 101 -6.22 4.80 -2.97
N PHE A 102 -5.25 4.08 -3.54
CA PHE A 102 -3.84 4.28 -3.29
C PHE A 102 -3.34 5.65 -3.74
N HIS A 103 -3.52 6.02 -5.01
CA HIS A 103 -3.05 7.31 -5.53
C HIS A 103 -3.70 8.48 -4.77
N ARG A 104 -5.00 8.37 -4.46
CA ARG A 104 -5.75 9.36 -3.68
C ARG A 104 -5.18 9.57 -2.30
N ILE A 105 -4.85 8.48 -1.62
CA ILE A 105 -4.24 8.57 -0.30
C ILE A 105 -2.81 9.12 -0.41
N GLN A 106 -2.07 8.82 -1.48
CA GLN A 106 -0.70 9.35 -1.66
C GLN A 106 -0.70 10.86 -1.92
N SER A 107 -1.62 11.35 -2.75
CA SER A 107 -1.78 12.77 -3.12
C SER A 107 -2.30 13.65 -1.98
N MET A 108 -2.92 13.07 -0.94
CA MET A 108 -3.34 13.80 0.25
C MET A 108 -2.19 14.47 1.00
N THR A 109 -2.47 15.68 1.50
CA THR A 109 -1.63 16.35 2.49
C THR A 109 -1.54 15.53 3.78
N MET A 110 -0.54 15.83 4.62
CA MET A 110 -0.40 15.14 5.92
C MET A 110 -1.66 15.29 6.78
N THR A 111 -2.22 16.51 6.84
CA THR A 111 -3.44 16.82 7.60
C THR A 111 -4.63 16.00 7.12
N GLU A 112 -4.81 15.86 5.80
CA GLU A 112 -5.88 15.03 5.23
C GLU A 112 -5.68 13.54 5.55
N LYS A 113 -4.45 13.03 5.46
CA LYS A 113 -4.11 11.64 5.84
C LYS A 113 -4.43 11.38 7.31
N VAL A 114 -4.11 12.33 8.19
CA VAL A 114 -4.42 12.27 9.62
C VAL A 114 -5.93 12.21 9.86
N HIS A 115 -6.69 13.10 9.23
CA HIS A 115 -8.16 13.09 9.34
C HIS A 115 -8.79 11.82 8.76
N LEU A 116 -8.25 11.30 7.66
CA LEU A 116 -8.68 10.04 7.07
C LEU A 116 -8.41 8.87 8.02
N ALA A 117 -7.21 8.78 8.59
CA ALA A 117 -6.78 7.68 9.44
C ALA A 117 -7.77 7.35 10.56
N VAL A 118 -8.37 8.36 11.20
CA VAL A 118 -9.30 8.18 12.33
C VAL A 118 -10.66 7.61 11.91
N ARG A 119 -11.12 7.86 10.67
CA ARG A 119 -12.48 7.50 10.20
C ARG A 119 -12.54 6.44 9.10
N CYS A 120 -11.39 6.07 8.56
CA CYS A 120 -11.32 5.27 7.33
C CYS A 120 -11.67 3.78 7.51
N GLY A 121 -12.00 3.14 6.38
CA GLY A 121 -12.33 1.73 6.27
C GLY A 121 -11.10 0.83 6.15
N LYS A 122 -11.35 -0.47 5.93
CA LYS A 122 -10.31 -1.51 5.89
C LYS A 122 -9.25 -1.24 4.82
N GLU A 123 -9.68 -0.85 3.61
CA GLU A 123 -8.76 -0.68 2.47
C GLU A 123 -7.88 0.56 2.62
N GLU A 124 -8.42 1.67 3.13
CA GLU A 124 -7.63 2.87 3.42
C GLU A 124 -6.62 2.62 4.53
N ARG A 125 -7.02 1.90 5.61
CA ARG A 125 -6.09 1.52 6.67
C ARG A 125 -4.96 0.65 6.12
N ARG A 126 -5.28 -0.31 5.24
CA ARG A 126 -4.29 -1.16 4.57
C ARG A 126 -3.24 -0.34 3.83
N ILE A 127 -3.65 0.74 3.17
CA ILE A 127 -2.77 1.66 2.44
C ILE A 127 -1.97 2.53 3.43
N LEU A 128 -2.62 3.17 4.40
CA LEU A 128 -1.99 4.05 5.37
C LEU A 128 -0.95 3.32 6.24
N MET A 129 -1.21 2.07 6.64
CA MET A 129 -0.26 1.25 7.40
C MET A 129 1.04 0.96 6.62
N LYS A 130 0.97 0.88 5.29
CA LYS A 130 2.15 0.69 4.44
C LYS A 130 2.88 1.99 4.13
N SER A 131 2.25 3.14 4.36
CA SER A 131 2.87 4.44 4.09
C SER A 131 4.11 4.64 4.97
N ALA A 132 5.13 5.30 4.43
CA ALA A 132 6.37 5.62 5.15
C ALA A 132 6.17 6.68 6.25
N HIS A 133 4.99 7.31 6.32
CA HIS A 133 4.72 8.41 7.24
C HIS A 133 4.14 7.94 8.57
N HIS A 134 5.04 7.75 9.54
CA HIS A 134 4.74 7.35 10.92
C HIS A 134 3.66 8.21 11.61
N GLN A 135 3.54 9.49 11.26
CA GLN A 135 2.55 10.41 11.85
C GLN A 135 1.12 9.90 11.66
N THR A 136 0.80 9.23 10.55
CA THR A 136 -0.54 8.71 10.28
C THR A 136 -0.88 7.51 11.16
N HIS A 137 0.12 6.74 11.59
CA HIS A 137 -0.09 5.49 12.33
C HIS A 137 -0.62 5.73 13.75
N ILE A 138 -0.24 6.84 14.39
CA ILE A 138 -0.78 7.24 15.70
C ILE A 138 -2.30 7.44 15.61
N TYR A 139 -2.79 7.98 14.50
CA TYR A 139 -4.21 8.20 14.28
C TYR A 139 -4.94 6.94 13.86
N LEU A 140 -4.26 6.01 13.17
CA LEU A 140 -4.81 4.68 12.90
C LEU A 140 -5.11 3.92 14.19
N LEU A 141 -4.23 4.01 15.20
CA LEU A 141 -4.43 3.41 16.52
C LEU A 141 -5.67 3.97 17.25
N LYS A 142 -6.14 5.17 16.88
CA LYS A 142 -7.35 5.81 17.42
C LYS A 142 -8.61 5.49 16.60
N ASN A 143 -8.49 4.77 15.49
CA ASN A 143 -9.63 4.43 14.65
C ASN A 143 -10.50 3.36 15.34
N PRO A 144 -11.81 3.59 15.54
CA PRO A 144 -12.68 2.65 16.26
C PRO A 144 -12.87 1.30 15.54
N LYS A 145 -12.52 1.23 14.25
CA LYS A 145 -12.61 0.03 13.41
C LYS A 145 -11.27 -0.71 13.31
N ILE A 146 -10.22 -0.28 14.02
CA ILE A 146 -8.93 -0.98 14.01
C ILE A 146 -9.06 -2.34 14.69
N THR A 147 -8.46 -3.36 14.08
CA THR A 147 -8.51 -4.74 14.58
C THR A 147 -7.26 -5.12 15.36
N THR A 148 -7.37 -6.13 16.22
CA THR A 148 -6.25 -6.70 16.98
C THR A 148 -5.11 -7.14 16.07
N ASP A 149 -5.42 -7.73 14.91
CA ASP A 149 -4.42 -8.17 13.93
C ASP A 149 -3.69 -7.02 13.28
N GLU A 150 -4.40 -5.93 12.97
CA GLU A 150 -3.79 -4.70 12.45
C GLU A 150 -2.83 -4.09 13.47
N VAL A 151 -3.26 -3.98 14.74
CA VAL A 151 -2.39 -3.49 15.83
C VAL A 151 -1.16 -4.38 15.99
N ALA A 152 -1.34 -5.71 16.03
CA ALA A 152 -0.21 -6.64 16.14
C ALA A 152 0.76 -6.52 14.95
N LYS A 153 0.25 -6.32 13.74
CA LYS A 153 1.07 -6.10 12.54
C LYS A 153 1.84 -4.79 12.63
N MET A 154 1.21 -3.71 13.09
CA MET A 154 1.88 -2.43 13.33
C MET A 154 2.97 -2.57 14.39
N SER A 155 2.70 -3.26 15.50
CA SER A 155 3.69 -3.50 16.56
C SER A 155 4.90 -4.33 16.11
N ARG A 156 4.79 -5.15 15.07
CA ARG A 156 5.94 -5.86 14.47
C ARG A 156 6.75 -5.01 13.50
N SER A 157 6.19 -3.92 13.00
CA SER A 157 6.80 -3.10 11.97
C SER A 157 8.09 -2.44 12.46
N LEU A 158 9.13 -2.41 11.62
CA LEU A 158 10.33 -1.63 11.88
C LEU A 158 10.10 -0.12 11.69
N ASN A 159 8.99 0.26 11.06
CA ASN A 159 8.64 1.67 10.84
C ASN A 159 7.87 2.28 12.03
N ILE A 160 7.43 1.48 13.00
CA ILE A 160 6.75 2.00 14.19
C ILE A 160 7.73 2.82 15.04
N THR A 161 7.23 3.83 15.75
CA THR A 161 8.04 4.63 16.69
C THR A 161 8.02 4.02 18.10
N THR A 162 9.01 4.39 18.91
CA THR A 162 9.08 4.00 20.32
C THR A 162 7.86 4.47 21.11
N ASP A 163 7.43 5.72 20.89
CA ASP A 163 6.27 6.29 21.59
C ASP A 163 4.98 5.52 21.29
N MET A 164 4.78 5.12 20.03
CA MET A 164 3.64 4.30 19.66
C MET A 164 3.67 2.92 20.34
N LEU A 165 4.83 2.29 20.48
CA LEU A 165 4.94 1.03 21.22
C LEU A 165 4.60 1.21 22.70
N ILE A 166 4.98 2.35 23.28
CA ILE A 166 4.61 2.72 24.65
C ILE A 166 3.08 2.91 24.76
N ASP A 167 2.48 3.67 23.84
CA ASP A 167 1.03 3.91 23.79
C ASP A 167 0.25 2.59 23.70
N ILE A 168 0.66 1.70 22.78
CA ILE A 168 0.02 0.39 22.64
C ILE A 168 0.19 -0.42 23.94
N SER A 169 1.36 -0.38 24.57
CA SER A 169 1.63 -1.13 25.81
C SER A 169 0.86 -0.63 27.04
N ASN A 170 0.41 0.63 27.02
CA ASN A 170 -0.41 1.20 28.08
C ASN A 170 -1.90 0.88 27.91
N ASN A 171 -2.32 0.41 26.72
CA ASN A 171 -3.69 -0.02 26.49
C ASN A 171 -3.93 -1.43 27.07
N ILE A 172 -4.73 -1.52 28.13
CA ILE A 172 -5.02 -2.77 28.84
C ILE A 172 -5.69 -3.80 27.93
N ASP A 173 -6.61 -3.39 27.06
CA ASP A 173 -7.35 -4.32 26.20
C ASP A 173 -6.47 -4.92 25.11
N TRP A 174 -5.55 -4.13 24.56
CA TRP A 174 -4.54 -4.65 23.64
C TRP A 174 -3.53 -5.54 24.34
N MET A 175 -3.13 -5.23 25.58
CA MET A 175 -2.18 -6.04 26.33
C MET A 175 -2.76 -7.35 26.88
N LYS A 176 -4.09 -7.53 26.89
CA LYS A 176 -4.72 -8.85 27.07
C LYS A 176 -4.48 -9.76 25.86
N GLN A 177 -4.28 -9.20 24.67
CA GLN A 177 -4.08 -9.97 23.44
C GLN A 177 -2.63 -10.46 23.34
N GLY A 178 -2.45 -11.79 23.41
CA GLY A 178 -1.13 -12.42 23.36
C GLY A 178 -0.36 -12.07 22.08
N SER A 179 -1.05 -11.95 20.94
CA SER A 179 -0.46 -11.60 19.64
C SER A 179 0.15 -10.19 19.62
N ILE A 180 -0.52 -9.20 20.23
CA ILE A 180 -0.02 -7.82 20.37
C ILE A 180 1.13 -7.79 21.38
N LYS A 181 0.94 -8.42 22.56
CA LYS A 181 1.96 -8.48 23.60
C LYS A 181 3.27 -9.06 23.06
N MET A 182 3.20 -10.19 22.36
CA MET A 182 4.39 -10.80 21.74
C MET A 182 4.99 -9.94 20.63
N ALA A 183 4.17 -9.28 19.82
CA ALA A 183 4.65 -8.35 18.79
C ALA A 183 5.48 -7.22 19.40
N ILE A 184 5.00 -6.60 20.48
CA ILE A 184 5.71 -5.53 21.20
C ILE A 184 7.01 -6.09 21.80
N LEU A 185 6.97 -7.20 22.53
CA LEU A 185 8.15 -7.71 23.23
C LEU A 185 9.28 -8.15 22.28
N LYS A 186 8.94 -8.61 21.07
CA LYS A 186 9.92 -8.98 20.04
C LYS A 186 10.45 -7.78 19.25
N ASN A 187 9.78 -6.62 19.27
CA ASN A 187 10.20 -5.47 18.48
C ASN A 187 11.49 -4.83 19.05
N PRO A 188 12.52 -4.58 18.21
CA PRO A 188 13.79 -3.99 18.67
C PRO A 188 13.65 -2.57 19.22
N LYS A 189 12.63 -1.81 18.81
CA LYS A 189 12.36 -0.44 19.28
C LYS A 189 11.63 -0.37 20.62
N THR A 190 11.14 -1.49 21.15
CA THR A 190 10.41 -1.51 22.43
C THR A 190 11.34 -1.14 23.58
N PRO A 191 11.07 -0.13 24.42
CA PRO A 191 11.93 0.17 25.56
C PRO A 191 12.05 -1.00 26.54
N LEU A 192 13.22 -1.15 27.18
CA LEU A 192 13.43 -2.21 28.17
C LEU A 192 12.49 -2.09 29.37
N SER A 193 12.05 -0.87 29.72
CA SER A 193 11.04 -0.62 30.75
C SER A 193 9.71 -1.31 30.44
N VAL A 194 9.23 -1.19 29.19
CA VAL A 194 8.02 -1.87 28.71
C VAL A 194 8.20 -3.39 28.76
N VAL A 195 9.37 -3.89 28.35
CA VAL A 195 9.66 -5.33 28.41
C VAL A 195 9.58 -5.84 29.86
N LYS A 196 10.28 -5.19 30.80
CA LYS A 196 10.27 -5.56 32.22
C LYS A 196 8.86 -5.56 32.81
N LYS A 197 8.04 -4.57 32.45
CA LYS A 197 6.65 -4.47 32.93
C LYS A 197 5.80 -5.65 32.51
N HIS A 198 5.96 -6.15 31.27
CA HIS A 198 5.03 -7.12 30.70
C HIS A 198 5.54 -8.56 30.61
N ILE A 199 6.86 -8.80 30.65
CA ILE A 199 7.44 -10.14 30.44
C ILE A 199 6.97 -11.16 31.50
N HIS A 200 6.76 -10.73 32.75
CA HIS A 200 6.29 -11.61 33.83
C HIS A 200 4.84 -12.09 33.63
N THR A 201 4.08 -11.42 32.76
CA THR A 201 2.69 -11.78 32.43
C THR A 201 2.59 -12.80 31.29
N LEU A 202 3.72 -13.24 30.74
CA LEU A 202 3.75 -14.23 29.67
C LEU A 202 3.56 -15.65 30.20
N ARG A 203 2.93 -16.47 29.35
CA ARG A 203 2.88 -17.93 29.53
C ARG A 203 4.25 -18.51 29.27
N ASP A 204 4.50 -19.69 29.82
CA ASP A 204 5.81 -20.34 29.72
C ASP A 204 6.20 -20.62 28.26
N GLN A 205 5.26 -21.03 27.40
CA GLN A 205 5.50 -21.20 25.96
C GLN A 205 6.01 -19.91 25.29
N ASP A 206 5.38 -18.77 25.60
CA ASP A 206 5.75 -17.48 25.05
C ASP A 206 7.13 -17.01 25.58
N LEU A 207 7.44 -17.32 26.84
CA LEU A 207 8.76 -17.07 27.43
C LEU A 207 9.85 -17.92 26.76
N TYR A 208 9.58 -19.19 26.43
CA TYR A 208 10.53 -20.04 25.70
C TYR A 208 10.82 -19.49 24.31
N VAL A 209 9.80 -18.98 23.61
CA VAL A 209 9.96 -18.32 22.31
C VAL A 209 10.91 -17.13 22.41
N LEU A 210 10.80 -16.31 23.48
CA LEU A 210 11.74 -15.20 23.68
C LEU A 210 13.14 -15.69 24.10
N ALA A 211 13.23 -16.64 25.02
CA ALA A 211 14.50 -17.13 25.54
C ALA A 211 15.38 -17.81 24.50
N ARG A 212 14.78 -18.51 23.52
CA ARG A 212 15.50 -19.28 22.48
C ARG A 212 15.65 -18.53 21.15
N SER A 213 15.03 -17.37 20.98
CA SER A 213 15.06 -16.65 19.71
C SER A 213 16.38 -15.90 19.50
N GLU A 214 17.08 -16.20 18.41
CA GLU A 214 18.30 -15.49 17.98
C GLU A 214 17.98 -14.12 17.34
N HIS A 215 16.76 -13.95 16.84
CA HIS A 215 16.34 -12.72 16.12
C HIS A 215 15.75 -11.63 17.04
N ILE A 216 15.95 -11.71 18.36
CA ILE A 216 15.52 -10.66 19.30
C ILE A 216 16.72 -10.08 20.04
N ARG A 217 16.51 -8.94 20.70
CA ARG A 217 17.58 -8.31 21.50
C ARG A 217 17.99 -9.22 22.66
N GLU A 218 19.30 -9.35 22.82
CA GLU A 218 19.93 -10.20 23.84
C GLU A 218 19.43 -9.94 25.26
N ASN A 219 19.20 -8.68 25.62
CA ASN A 219 18.66 -8.30 26.92
C ASN A 219 17.23 -8.82 27.17
N VAL A 220 16.40 -8.93 26.12
CA VAL A 220 15.05 -9.51 26.21
C VAL A 220 15.14 -11.02 26.37
N SER A 221 16.01 -11.68 25.60
CA SER A 221 16.25 -13.13 25.72
C SER A 221 16.75 -13.50 27.12
N ARG A 222 17.76 -12.79 27.64
CA ARG A 222 18.28 -12.98 29.01
C ARG A 222 17.21 -12.79 30.07
N LEU A 223 16.36 -11.77 29.93
CA LEU A 223 15.28 -11.54 30.88
C LEU A 223 14.25 -12.67 30.83
N ALA A 224 13.88 -13.17 29.65
CA ALA A 224 13.00 -14.32 29.52
C ALA A 224 13.58 -15.58 30.18
N LYS A 225 14.88 -15.85 29.99
CA LYS A 225 15.61 -16.94 30.66
C LYS A 225 15.58 -16.79 32.18
N SER A 226 15.83 -15.58 32.69
CA SER A 226 15.76 -15.29 34.12
C SER A 226 14.36 -15.54 34.71
N VAL A 227 13.29 -15.15 33.99
CA VAL A 227 11.91 -15.41 34.42
C VAL A 227 11.59 -16.90 34.43
N LEU A 228 12.00 -17.66 33.41
CA LEU A 228 11.81 -19.11 33.38
C LEU A 228 12.54 -19.83 34.51
N SER A 229 13.80 -19.45 34.76
CA SER A 229 14.60 -20.00 35.87
C SER A 229 13.95 -19.70 37.23
N SER A 230 13.47 -18.48 37.43
CA SER A 230 12.74 -18.09 38.65
C SER A 230 11.44 -18.87 38.86
N LYS A 231 10.85 -19.40 37.77
CA LYS A 231 9.68 -20.31 37.81
C LYS A 231 10.07 -21.80 37.93
N GLY A 232 11.35 -22.13 38.12
CA GLY A 232 11.85 -23.51 38.17
C GLY A 232 11.81 -24.24 36.83
N LYS A 233 11.77 -23.53 35.70
CA LYS A 233 11.70 -24.11 34.35
C LYS A 233 13.11 -24.27 33.77
N ARG A 234 13.38 -25.44 33.18
CA ARG A 234 14.66 -25.72 32.48
C ARG A 234 14.67 -25.04 31.12
N ILE A 235 15.84 -24.53 30.72
CA ILE A 235 16.11 -23.90 29.43
C ILE A 235 17.22 -24.74 28.79
N ASP A 236 16.88 -25.99 28.52
CA ASP A 236 17.68 -26.92 27.73
C ASP A 236 17.52 -26.64 26.22
#